data_AF-X1FPX4-F1
#
_entry.id   AF-X1FPX4-F1
#
_cell.length_a   1.000
_cell.length_b   1.000
_cell.length_c   1.000
_cell.angle_alpha   90.00
_cell.angle_beta   90.00
_cell.angle_gamma   90.00
#
_symmetry.space_group_name_H-M   'P 1'
#
loop_
_entity.id
_entity.type
_entity.pdbx_description
1 polymer ?
#
loop_
_entity_poly.entity_id
_entity_poly.type
_entity_poly.pdbx_seq_one_letter_code
_entity_poly.pdbx_strand_id
1 'polypeptide(L)'
;VYKFIVYDAGIKKIARYQQYFAVKNTIDRVNYTDRGKRRGGVIWHTQGSGKSLTMVWLAKSLALEPAILNPGIVLVTDRIDLDDQIYKTFKNCDKEVVQAKTGKHLVELINIREEIKTLSEKHSHLWDLFKSIEKKKDEEAFEQLLADKSLRDKFYERLSAYVRTLKIAMS
;
A
#
# COMPACT_ATOMS: atom_id res chain seq x y z
N VAL A 1 3.26 18.24 -10.71
CA VAL A 1 2.03 19.08 -10.64
C VAL A 1 0.80 18.30 -10.15
N TYR A 2 0.54 17.07 -10.62
CA TYR A 2 -0.67 16.29 -10.25
C TYR A 2 -0.79 15.83 -8.77
N LYS A 3 0.28 15.89 -7.97
CA LYS A 3 0.25 15.49 -6.54
C LYS A 3 -0.67 16.39 -5.68
N PHE A 4 -0.89 17.64 -6.09
CA PHE A 4 -1.60 18.67 -5.31
C PHE A 4 -3.01 18.99 -5.80
N ILE A 5 -3.58 18.11 -6.61
CA ILE A 5 -4.95 18.19 -7.12
C ILE A 5 -5.68 16.92 -6.69
N VAL A 6 -6.87 17.10 -6.12
CA VAL A 6 -7.82 16.04 -5.77
C VAL A 6 -9.23 16.46 -6.17
N TYR A 7 -10.12 15.50 -6.39
CA TYR A 7 -11.55 15.76 -6.55
C TYR A 7 -12.21 15.29 -5.27
N ASP A 8 -12.92 16.15 -4.55
CA ASP A 8 -13.65 15.80 -3.34
C ASP A 8 -15.14 15.81 -3.68
N ALA A 9 -15.74 14.62 -3.77
CA ALA A 9 -17.12 14.42 -4.22
C ALA A 9 -17.39 15.10 -5.58
N GLY A 10 -16.48 14.90 -6.54
CA GLY A 10 -16.55 15.49 -7.88
C GLY A 10 -16.08 16.95 -7.98
N ILE A 11 -15.85 17.63 -6.86
CA ILE A 11 -15.39 19.03 -6.86
C ILE A 11 -13.86 19.05 -6.90
N LYS A 12 -13.29 19.63 -7.97
CA LYS A 12 -11.84 19.81 -8.09
C LYS A 12 -11.32 20.75 -7.00
N LYS A 13 -10.38 20.27 -6.19
CA LYS A 13 -9.67 21.03 -5.16
C LYS A 13 -8.17 21.04 -5.41
N ILE A 14 -7.56 22.20 -5.26
CA ILE A 14 -6.13 22.44 -5.43
C ILE A 14 -5.56 22.88 -4.09
N ALA A 15 -4.40 22.36 -3.72
CA ALA A 15 -3.73 22.73 -2.47
C ALA A 15 -3.45 24.24 -2.41
N ARG A 16 -3.80 24.87 -1.29
CA ARG A 16 -3.40 26.25 -0.98
C ARG A 16 -1.90 26.31 -0.72
N TYR A 17 -1.33 27.52 -0.79
CA TYR A 17 0.10 27.78 -0.57
C TYR A 17 0.63 27.06 0.69
N GLN A 18 0.01 27.26 1.86
CA GLN A 18 0.45 26.64 3.11
C GLN A 18 0.36 25.11 3.10
N GLN A 19 -0.65 24.54 2.42
CA GLN A 19 -0.84 23.10 2.33
C GLN A 19 0.20 22.47 1.41
N TYR A 20 0.50 23.12 0.29
CA TYR A 20 1.57 22.73 -0.63
C TYR A 20 2.92 22.66 0.07
N PHE A 21 3.31 23.74 0.77
CA PHE A 21 4.59 23.78 1.48
C PHE A 21 4.65 22.82 2.66
N ALA A 22 3.54 22.63 3.39
CA ALA A 22 3.48 21.64 4.46
C ALA A 22 3.80 20.24 3.93
N VAL A 23 3.11 19.79 2.87
CA VAL A 23 3.33 18.47 2.28
C VAL A 23 4.73 18.35 1.67
N LYS A 24 5.18 19.36 0.91
CA LYS A 24 6.52 19.35 0.29
C LYS A 24 7.62 19.19 1.34
N ASN A 25 7.60 20.03 2.38
CA ASN A 25 8.58 19.98 3.46
C ASN A 25 8.52 18.66 4.24
N THR A 26 7.33 18.04 4.36
CA THR A 26 7.19 16.71 4.94
C THR A 26 7.83 15.63 4.08
N ILE A 27 7.62 15.64 2.76
CA ILE A 27 8.27 14.69 1.84
C ILE A 27 9.80 14.83 1.91
N ASP A 28 10.31 16.05 1.84
CA ASP A 28 11.76 16.31 1.94
C ASP A 28 12.33 15.78 3.26
N ARG A 29 11.60 15.94 4.37
CA ARG A 29 11.99 15.39 5.68
C ARG A 29 11.95 13.86 5.72
N VAL A 30 10.93 13.23 5.13
CA VAL A 30 10.79 11.76 5.11
C VAL A 30 11.86 11.10 4.24
N ASN A 31 12.29 11.77 3.16
CA ASN A 31 13.38 11.32 2.30
C ASN A 31 14.76 11.45 2.98
N TYR A 32 14.89 12.33 3.98
CA TYR A 32 16.10 12.43 4.78
C TYR A 32 16.15 11.35 5.87
N THR A 33 17.23 10.56 5.87
CA THR A 33 17.51 9.54 6.88
C THR A 33 18.79 9.87 7.64
N ASP A 34 18.73 9.87 8.96
CA ASP A 34 19.87 10.02 9.87
C ASP A 34 20.17 8.67 10.52
N ARG A 35 21.31 8.06 10.16
CA ARG A 35 21.72 6.72 10.64
C ARG A 35 20.63 5.65 10.48
N GLY A 36 19.95 5.65 9.32
CA GLY A 36 18.85 4.73 9.01
C GLY A 36 17.53 5.03 9.73
N LYS A 37 17.46 6.09 10.55
CA LYS A 37 16.22 6.53 11.22
C LYS A 37 15.66 7.77 10.53
N ARG A 38 14.34 7.80 10.40
CA ARG A 38 13.61 9.00 9.96
C ARG A 38 13.15 9.78 11.19
N ARG A 39 13.30 11.10 11.16
CA ARG A 39 12.79 11.98 12.22
C ARG A 39 11.33 12.33 11.93
N GLY A 40 10.50 12.29 12.96
CA GLY A 40 9.11 12.76 12.88
C GLY A 40 9.02 14.28 12.75
N GLY A 41 7.80 14.80 12.80
CA GLY A 41 7.55 16.24 12.78
C GLY A 41 6.11 16.59 13.10
N VAL A 42 5.85 17.87 13.34
CA VAL A 42 4.52 18.40 13.64
C VAL A 42 4.15 19.42 12.58
N ILE A 43 2.95 19.29 12.01
CA ILE A 43 2.36 20.31 11.15
C ILE A 43 1.26 21.01 11.96
N TRP A 44 1.50 22.27 12.30
CA TRP A 44 0.52 23.07 13.01
C TRP A 44 -0.41 23.77 12.02
N HIS A 45 -1.71 23.56 12.19
CA HIS A 45 -2.75 24.17 11.36
C HIS A 45 -3.74 24.95 12.22
N THR A 46 -4.31 26.03 11.71
CA THR A 46 -5.49 26.69 12.30
C THR A 46 -6.78 25.94 11.95
N GLN A 47 -7.86 26.14 12.72
CA GLN A 47 -9.18 25.57 12.42
C GLN A 47 -9.70 26.10 11.08
N GLY A 48 -10.40 25.25 10.31
CA GLY A 48 -10.92 25.61 8.98
C GLY A 48 -9.87 25.74 7.87
N SER A 49 -8.58 25.58 8.15
CA SER A 49 -7.51 25.69 7.15
C SER A 49 -7.42 24.53 6.15
N GLY A 50 -8.29 23.53 6.27
CA GLY A 50 -8.34 22.36 5.38
C GLY A 50 -7.33 21.27 5.74
N LYS A 51 -7.14 20.99 7.03
CA LYS A 51 -6.17 20.00 7.54
C LYS A 51 -6.37 18.61 6.92
N SER A 52 -7.62 18.14 6.84
CA SER A 52 -7.95 16.82 6.30
C SER A 52 -7.56 16.69 4.82
N LEU A 53 -7.71 17.75 4.02
CA LEU A 53 -7.23 17.74 2.64
C LEU A 53 -5.69 17.74 2.57
N THR A 54 -5.01 18.45 3.48
CA THR A 54 -3.55 18.34 3.63
C THR A 54 -3.13 16.89 3.86
N MET A 55 -3.86 16.14 4.70
CA MET A 55 -3.58 14.72 4.95
C MET A 55 -3.74 13.88 3.68
N VAL A 56 -4.79 14.13 2.88
CA VAL A 56 -5.00 13.44 1.60
C VAL A 56 -3.85 13.71 0.63
N TRP A 57 -3.44 14.97 0.47
CA TRP A 57 -2.31 15.31 -0.40
C TRP A 57 -0.99 14.74 0.11
N LEU A 58 -0.79 14.70 1.44
CA LEU A 58 0.38 14.08 2.03
C LEU A 58 0.40 12.56 1.75
N ALA A 59 -0.71 11.87 1.99
CA ALA A 59 -0.83 10.45 1.75
C ALA A 59 -0.61 10.10 0.27
N LYS A 60 -1.24 10.86 -0.64
CA LYS A 60 -1.03 10.73 -2.09
C LYS A 60 0.43 11.00 -2.47
N SER A 61 1.07 12.01 -1.88
CA SER A 61 2.46 12.36 -2.20
C SER A 61 3.44 11.30 -1.72
N LEU A 62 3.23 10.72 -0.54
CA LEU A 62 4.02 9.61 -0.01
C LEU A 62 3.84 8.35 -0.87
N ALA A 63 2.60 8.02 -1.26
CA ALA A 63 2.29 6.90 -2.14
C ALA A 63 2.96 6.99 -3.52
N LEU A 64 3.17 8.21 -4.01
CA LEU A 64 3.81 8.50 -5.29
C LEU A 64 5.28 8.89 -5.16
N GLU A 65 5.92 8.63 -4.01
CA GLU A 65 7.30 9.00 -3.78
C GLU A 65 8.24 7.82 -4.10
N PRO A 66 9.07 7.90 -5.16
CA PRO A 66 9.89 6.77 -5.61
C PRO A 66 10.90 6.28 -4.56
N ALA A 67 11.37 7.18 -3.69
CA ALA A 67 12.30 6.85 -2.63
C ALA A 67 11.66 6.05 -1.47
N ILE A 68 10.33 5.98 -1.42
CA ILE A 68 9.58 5.28 -0.36
C ILE A 68 8.91 4.07 -0.98
N LEU A 69 9.57 2.92 -0.86
CA LEU A 69 9.03 1.64 -1.31
C LEU A 69 7.86 1.24 -0.41
N ASN A 70 6.69 0.99 -1.02
CA ASN A 70 5.48 0.46 -0.36
C ASN A 70 5.06 1.19 0.93
N PRO A 71 4.73 2.50 0.87
CA PRO A 71 4.39 3.28 2.06
C PRO A 71 3.16 2.70 2.79
N GLY A 72 3.28 2.53 4.10
CA GLY A 72 2.16 2.28 5.01
C GLY A 72 1.78 3.56 5.73
N ILE A 73 0.49 3.89 5.71
CA ILE A 73 -0.04 5.10 6.33
C ILE A 73 -1.12 4.66 7.31
N VAL A 74 -0.91 4.97 8.59
CA VAL A 74 -1.91 4.75 9.64
C VAL A 74 -2.32 6.12 10.15
N LEU A 75 -3.60 6.44 10.05
CA LEU A 75 -4.19 7.64 10.61
C LEU A 75 -4.78 7.27 11.97
N VAL A 76 -4.42 8.03 13.01
CA VAL A 76 -4.89 7.80 14.37
C VAL A 76 -5.56 9.07 14.87
N THR A 77 -6.77 8.94 15.37
CA THR A 77 -7.53 10.00 16.02
C THR A 77 -8.01 9.54 17.38
N ASP A 78 -8.27 10.51 18.25
CA ASP A 78 -8.79 10.30 19.61
C ASP A 78 -10.32 10.18 19.64
N ARG A 79 -11.01 10.68 18.61
CA ARG A 79 -12.48 10.73 18.53
C ARG A 79 -13.03 9.97 17.34
N ILE A 80 -14.15 9.28 17.56
CA ILE A 80 -14.87 8.49 16.55
C ILE A 80 -15.50 9.39 15.48
N ASP A 81 -16.14 10.49 15.88
CA ASP A 81 -16.78 11.40 14.93
C ASP A 81 -15.77 12.11 14.03
N LEU A 82 -14.57 12.41 14.56
CA LEU A 82 -13.46 12.93 13.78
C LEU A 82 -12.89 11.88 12.81
N ASP A 83 -12.75 10.63 13.28
CA ASP A 83 -12.33 9.50 12.44
C ASP A 83 -13.28 9.31 11.24
N ASP A 84 -14.59 9.32 11.49
CA ASP A 84 -15.62 9.21 10.45
C ASP A 84 -15.53 10.36 9.42
N GLN A 85 -15.26 11.58 9.86
CA GLN A 85 -15.07 12.74 8.98
C GLN A 85 -13.83 12.59 8.08
N ILE A 86 -12.72 12.13 8.65
CA ILE A 86 -11.48 11.91 7.90
C ILE A 86 -11.69 10.76 6.91
N TYR A 87 -12.28 9.65 7.35
CA TYR A 87 -12.62 8.52 6.48
C TYR A 87 -13.45 8.97 5.26
N LYS A 88 -14.53 9.73 5.49
CA LYS A 88 -15.35 10.30 4.41
C LYS A 88 -14.55 11.21 3.48
N THR A 89 -13.66 12.04 4.03
CA THR A 89 -12.80 12.92 3.22
C THR A 89 -11.91 12.11 2.26
N PHE A 90 -11.30 11.02 2.73
CA PHE A 90 -10.48 10.14 1.90
C PHE A 90 -11.32 9.41 0.85
N LYS A 91 -12.49 8.88 1.22
CA LYS A 91 -13.42 8.22 0.29
C LYS A 91 -13.92 9.17 -0.80
N ASN A 92 -14.35 10.38 -0.44
CA ASN A 92 -14.77 11.39 -1.41
C ASN A 92 -13.64 11.81 -2.36
N CYS A 93 -12.38 11.64 -1.93
CA CYS A 93 -11.19 11.89 -2.73
C CYS A 93 -10.76 10.69 -3.59
N ASP A 94 -11.60 9.66 -3.70
CA ASP A 94 -11.32 8.39 -4.37
C ASP A 94 -9.99 7.80 -3.89
N LYS A 95 -9.79 7.76 -2.57
CA LYS A 95 -8.63 7.11 -1.95
C LYS A 95 -9.08 5.83 -1.26
N GLU A 96 -8.34 4.75 -1.51
CA GLU A 96 -8.51 3.53 -0.76
C GLU A 96 -8.12 3.76 0.70
N VAL A 97 -9.09 3.56 1.59
CA VAL A 97 -8.93 3.71 3.04
C VAL A 97 -9.84 2.68 3.71
N VAL A 98 -9.30 2.05 4.75
CA VAL A 98 -10.02 1.10 5.60
C VAL A 98 -10.06 1.68 7.01
N GLN A 99 -11.24 1.67 7.63
CA GLN A 99 -11.44 2.17 8.98
C GLN A 99 -11.41 0.98 9.96
N ALA A 100 -10.38 0.91 10.80
CA ALA A 100 -10.29 -0.10 11.83
C ALA A 100 -11.30 0.19 12.95
N LYS A 101 -12.06 -0.82 13.37
CA LYS A 101 -13.08 -0.69 14.43
C LYS A 101 -12.51 -0.94 15.83
N THR A 102 -11.43 -1.70 15.92
CA THR A 102 -10.74 -2.03 17.18
C THR A 102 -9.25 -2.17 16.92
N GLY A 103 -8.44 -2.15 17.98
CA GLY A 103 -7.00 -2.43 17.86
C GLY A 103 -6.71 -3.82 17.31
N LYS A 104 -7.51 -4.84 17.66
CA LYS A 104 -7.38 -6.21 17.10
C LYS A 104 -7.64 -6.21 15.60
N HIS A 105 -8.71 -5.55 15.16
CA HIS A 105 -9.02 -5.40 13.74
C HIS A 105 -7.90 -4.66 12.98
N LEU A 106 -7.27 -3.64 13.59
CA LEU A 106 -6.12 -2.97 12.98
C LEU A 106 -4.94 -3.93 12.77
N VAL A 107 -4.61 -4.76 13.76
CA VAL A 107 -3.53 -5.75 13.65
C VAL A 107 -3.83 -6.77 12.55
N GLU A 108 -5.06 -7.24 12.44
CA GLU A 108 -5.51 -8.14 11.37
C GLU A 108 -5.30 -7.51 9.98
N LEU A 109 -5.71 -6.25 9.79
CA LEU A 109 -5.53 -5.52 8.53
C LEU A 109 -4.05 -5.36 8.14
N ILE A 110 -3.19 -5.08 9.12
CA ILE A 110 -1.75 -4.95 8.88
C ILE A 110 -1.15 -6.31 8.46
N ASN A 111 -1.51 -7.38 9.16
CA ASN A 111 -1.00 -8.73 8.86
C ASN A 111 -1.42 -9.21 7.48
N ILE A 112 -2.69 -9.02 7.10
CA ILE A 112 -3.20 -9.34 5.76
C ILE A 112 -2.37 -8.58 4.71
N ARG A 113 -2.09 -7.29 4.94
CA ARG A 113 -1.31 -6.48 4.01
C ARG A 113 0.14 -6.96 3.90
N GLU A 114 0.80 -7.33 5.00
CA GLU A 114 2.15 -7.92 4.96
C GLU A 114 2.16 -9.26 4.22
N GLU A 115 1.13 -10.09 4.40
CA GLU A 115 1.03 -11.36 3.69
C GLU A 115 0.84 -11.16 2.18
N ILE A 116 0.00 -10.21 1.78
CA ILE A 116 -0.19 -9.83 0.37
C ILE A 116 1.12 -9.32 -0.26
N LYS A 117 1.99 -8.63 0.49
CA LYS A 117 3.31 -8.23 -0.04
C LYS A 117 4.18 -9.44 -0.43
N THR A 118 4.05 -10.56 0.28
CA THR A 118 4.80 -11.79 -0.06
C THR A 118 4.28 -12.48 -1.32
N LEU A 119 3.13 -12.06 -1.87
CA LEU A 119 2.52 -12.69 -3.05
C LEU A 119 3.44 -12.67 -4.27
N SER A 120 4.14 -11.56 -4.53
CA SER A 120 5.08 -11.45 -5.65
C SER A 120 6.29 -12.37 -5.48
N GLU A 121 6.79 -12.49 -4.26
CA GLU A 121 7.91 -13.38 -3.92
C GLU A 121 7.50 -14.85 -4.07
N LYS A 122 6.32 -15.22 -3.55
CA LYS A 122 5.75 -16.57 -3.70
C LYS A 122 5.51 -16.93 -5.17
N HIS A 123 5.03 -15.98 -5.98
CA HIS A 123 4.90 -16.16 -7.42
C HIS A 123 6.26 -16.38 -8.08
N SER A 124 7.28 -15.57 -7.76
CA SER A 124 8.64 -15.77 -8.27
C SER A 124 9.19 -17.14 -7.89
N HIS A 125 9.03 -17.53 -6.63
CA HIS A 125 9.51 -18.82 -6.12
C HIS A 125 8.80 -20.00 -6.78
N LEU A 126 7.50 -19.89 -7.10
CA LEU A 126 6.78 -20.87 -7.91
C LEU A 126 7.39 -20.96 -9.32
N TRP A 127 7.60 -19.82 -9.96
CA TRP A 127 8.16 -19.74 -11.31
C TRP A 127 9.63 -20.16 -11.43
N ASP A 128 10.39 -20.12 -10.34
CA ASP A 128 11.79 -20.58 -10.32
C ASP A 128 11.92 -22.05 -10.73
N LEU A 129 10.89 -22.88 -10.47
CA LEU A 129 10.88 -24.28 -10.91
C LEU A 129 10.83 -24.42 -12.43
N PHE A 130 10.33 -23.42 -13.13
CA PHE A 130 10.07 -23.46 -14.58
C PHE A 130 11.02 -22.58 -15.39
N LYS A 131 12.08 -22.04 -14.78
CA LYS A 131 13.07 -21.20 -15.47
C LYS A 131 13.78 -21.91 -16.62
N SER A 132 13.87 -23.24 -16.59
CA SER A 132 14.45 -24.07 -17.66
C SER A 132 13.56 -24.21 -18.90
N ILE A 133 12.29 -23.79 -18.83
CA ILE A 133 11.36 -23.88 -19.95
C ILE A 133 11.44 -22.59 -20.76
N GLU A 134 11.93 -22.68 -22.00
CA GLU A 134 12.06 -21.52 -22.91
C GLU A 134 10.71 -20.95 -23.34
N LYS A 135 9.71 -21.83 -23.56
CA LYS A 135 8.38 -21.45 -24.05
C LYS A 135 7.33 -21.56 -22.94
N LYS A 136 6.87 -20.41 -22.44
CA LYS A 136 5.84 -20.32 -21.38
C LYS A 136 4.44 -20.86 -21.73
N LYS A 137 4.22 -21.28 -22.97
CA LYS A 137 2.95 -21.87 -23.46
C LYS A 137 3.09 -23.33 -23.88
N ASP A 138 4.25 -23.94 -23.62
CA ASP A 138 4.54 -25.31 -24.01
C ASP A 138 4.10 -26.27 -22.92
N GLU A 139 2.84 -26.69 -22.97
CA GLU A 139 2.21 -27.55 -21.96
C GLU A 139 2.94 -28.90 -21.81
N GLU A 140 3.41 -29.49 -22.91
CA GLU A 140 4.18 -30.74 -22.88
C GLU A 140 5.50 -30.59 -22.09
N ALA A 141 6.20 -29.46 -22.23
CA ALA A 141 7.42 -29.20 -21.48
C ALA A 141 7.17 -29.07 -19.96
N PHE A 142 6.04 -28.50 -19.56
CA PHE A 142 5.63 -28.46 -18.15
C PHE A 142 5.30 -29.86 -17.61
N GLU A 143 4.58 -30.68 -18.39
CA GLU A 143 4.22 -32.04 -18.00
C GLU A 143 5.45 -32.94 -17.86
N GLN A 144 6.41 -32.85 -18.80
CA GLN A 144 7.66 -33.61 -18.74
C GLN A 144 8.50 -33.25 -17.51
N LEU A 145 8.58 -31.95 -17.17
CA LEU A 145 9.30 -31.49 -15.99
C LEU A 145 8.65 -31.96 -14.67
N LEU A 146 7.32 -32.00 -14.63
CA LEU A 146 6.53 -32.45 -13.47
C LEU A 146 6.31 -33.98 -13.45
N ALA A 147 6.90 -34.72 -14.38
CA ALA A 147 6.89 -36.18 -14.36
C ALA A 147 7.66 -36.72 -13.14
N ASP A 148 8.76 -36.06 -12.76
CA ASP A 148 9.50 -36.34 -11.54
C ASP A 148 8.64 -36.03 -10.32
N LYS A 149 8.38 -37.07 -9.51
CA LYS A 149 7.56 -36.99 -8.29
C LYS A 149 8.10 -35.95 -7.29
N SER A 150 9.41 -35.88 -7.11
CA SER A 150 10.05 -34.94 -6.16
C SER A 150 9.85 -33.48 -6.58
N LEU A 151 9.97 -33.19 -7.89
CA LEU A 151 9.70 -31.86 -8.44
C LEU A 151 8.21 -31.51 -8.38
N ARG A 152 7.34 -32.48 -8.68
CA ARG A 152 5.89 -32.31 -8.60
C ARG A 152 5.40 -32.00 -7.19
N ASP A 153 5.94 -32.67 -6.17
CA ASP A 153 5.58 -32.42 -4.78
C ASP A 153 5.99 -30.99 -4.36
N LYS A 154 7.21 -30.54 -4.74
CA LYS A 154 7.67 -29.16 -4.53
C LYS A 154 6.81 -28.13 -5.27
N PHE A 155 6.35 -28.45 -6.48
CA PHE A 155 5.46 -27.60 -7.24
C PHE A 155 4.12 -27.41 -6.51
N TYR A 156 3.48 -28.49 -6.06
CA TYR A 156 2.21 -28.39 -5.34
C TYR A 156 2.34 -27.63 -4.02
N GLU A 157 3.44 -27.79 -3.29
CA GLU A 157 3.73 -27.03 -2.09
C GLU A 157 3.80 -25.51 -2.37
N ARG A 158 4.60 -25.12 -3.38
CA ARG A 158 4.75 -23.71 -3.78
C ARG A 158 3.46 -23.13 -4.35
N LEU A 159 2.72 -23.90 -5.15
CA LEU A 159 1.44 -23.50 -5.72
C LEU A 159 0.41 -23.27 -4.61
N SER A 160 0.31 -24.19 -3.65
CA SER A 160 -0.59 -24.07 -2.51
C SER A 160 -0.27 -22.85 -1.66
N ALA A 161 1.01 -22.55 -1.43
CA ALA A 161 1.42 -21.32 -0.75
C ALA A 161 1.02 -20.05 -1.51
N TYR A 162 1.21 -20.02 -2.83
CA TYR A 162 0.80 -18.90 -3.68
C TYR A 162 -0.73 -18.72 -3.72
N VAL A 163 -1.48 -19.79 -3.96
CA VAL A 163 -2.96 -19.76 -4.07
C VAL A 163 -3.61 -19.32 -2.77
N ARG A 164 -3.10 -19.75 -1.61
CA ARG A 164 -3.61 -19.30 -0.31
C ARG A 164 -3.49 -17.79 -0.14
N THR A 165 -2.32 -17.24 -0.45
CA THR A 165 -2.08 -15.80 -0.35
C THR A 165 -2.84 -15.01 -1.43
N LEU A 166 -2.97 -15.57 -2.64
CA LEU A 166 -3.80 -14.98 -3.70
C LEU A 166 -5.27 -14.90 -3.29
N LYS A 167 -5.80 -15.94 -2.64
CA LYS A 167 -7.17 -15.97 -2.15
C LYS A 167 -7.42 -14.87 -1.10
N ILE A 168 -6.44 -14.64 -0.21
CA ILE A 168 -6.48 -13.55 0.78
C ILE A 168 -6.44 -12.17 0.09
N ALA A 169 -5.70 -12.03 -1.00
CA ALA A 169 -5.63 -10.78 -1.76
C ALA A 169 -6.92 -10.45 -2.54
N MET A 170 -7.72 -11.48 -2.88
CA MET A 170 -8.94 -11.36 -3.68
C MET A 170 -10.23 -11.29 -2.85
N SER A 171 -10.16 -11.52 -1.54
CA SER A 171 -11.29 -11.46 -0.60
C SER A 171 -11.49 -10.07 -0.02
#